data_AF-A0A3A0A7P8-F1
#
_entry.id   AF-A0A3A0A7P8-F1
#
_cell.length_a   1.000
_cell.length_b   1.000
_cell.length_c   1.000
_cell.angle_alpha   90.00
_cell.angle_beta   90.00
_cell.angle_gamma   90.00
#
_symmetry.space_group_name_H-M   'P 1'
#
loop_
_entity.id
_entity.type
_entity.pdbx_description
1 polymer ?
#
loop_
_entity_poly.entity_id
_entity_poly.type
_entity_poly.pdbx_seq_one_letter_code
_entity_poly.pdbx_strand_id
1 'polypeptide(L)'
;DGWIINGVNEANEFVRSPAQMAESIATIRRQRRGAAPFAVAMTGFSRPGEAGVVRQYAEVGVTWWFETLHGYRGDFDTLLARVDAGPPHLDSSP
;
A
#
# COMPACT_ATOMS: atom_id res chain seq x y z
N ASP A 1 17.72 -2.46 -0.20
CA ASP A 1 17.20 -3.16 -1.39
C ASP A 1 15.68 -3.27 -1.24
N GLY A 2 14.94 -3.24 -2.35
CA GLY A 2 13.49 -3.26 -2.29
C GLY A 2 12.81 -3.18 -3.66
N TRP A 3 11.49 -3.27 -3.64
CA TRP A 3 10.63 -3.19 -4.81
C TRP A 3 9.47 -2.24 -4.55
N ILE A 4 9.27 -1.28 -5.45
CA ILE A 4 8.16 -0.34 -5.43
C ILE A 4 7.25 -0.68 -6.59
N ILE A 5 5.94 -0.75 -6.33
CA ILE A 5 4.97 -1.04 -7.38
C ILE A 5 3.70 -0.20 -7.26
N ASN A 6 3.12 0.11 -8.41
CA ASN A 6 1.81 0.73 -8.48
C ASN A 6 0.69 -0.26 -8.12
N GLY A 7 -0.14 0.09 -7.14
CA GLY A 7 -1.29 -0.70 -6.69
C GLY A 7 -2.66 -0.19 -7.16
N VAL A 8 -2.75 1.05 -7.68
CA VAL A 8 -4.02 1.69 -8.03
C VAL A 8 -4.00 2.38 -9.40
N ASN A 9 -5.15 2.56 -10.04
CA ASN A 9 -5.28 3.34 -11.28
C ASN A 9 -5.90 4.74 -11.02
N GLU A 10 -5.99 5.57 -12.06
CA GLU A 10 -6.57 6.92 -12.00
C GLU A 10 -8.07 6.93 -11.67
N ALA A 11 -8.76 5.80 -11.89
CA ALA A 11 -10.16 5.61 -11.52
C ALA A 11 -10.37 5.28 -10.03
N ASN A 12 -9.31 5.35 -9.22
CA ASN A 12 -9.32 4.95 -7.81
C ASN A 12 -9.73 3.49 -7.60
N GLU A 13 -9.19 2.59 -8.41
CA GLU A 13 -9.40 1.15 -8.28
C GLU A 13 -8.07 0.46 -7.96
N PHE A 14 -8.10 -0.54 -7.09
CA PHE A 14 -6.96 -1.43 -6.89
C PHE A 14 -6.80 -2.32 -8.12
N VAL A 15 -5.64 -2.23 -8.77
CA VAL A 15 -5.29 -3.06 -9.94
C VAL A 15 -4.49 -4.30 -9.56
N ARG A 16 -4.28 -4.52 -8.27
CA ARG A 16 -3.61 -5.69 -7.69
C ARG A 16 -4.34 -6.09 -6.43
N SER A 17 -4.72 -7.36 -6.31
CA SER A 17 -5.27 -7.90 -5.06
C SER A 17 -4.16 -8.28 -4.07
N PRO A 18 -4.48 -8.46 -2.77
CA PRO A 18 -3.54 -9.01 -1.80
C PRO A 18 -2.96 -10.37 -2.23
N ALA A 19 -3.77 -11.24 -2.84
CA ALA A 19 -3.31 -12.55 -3.33
C ALA A 19 -2.26 -12.42 -4.45
N GLN A 20 -2.47 -11.52 -5.41
CA GLN A 20 -1.50 -11.24 -6.48
C GLN A 20 -0.20 -10.64 -5.93
N MET A 21 -0.30 -9.80 -4.89
CA MET A 21 0.87 -9.27 -4.19
C MET A 21 1.63 -10.37 -3.46
N ALA A 22 0.95 -11.26 -2.75
CA ALA A 22 1.56 -12.41 -2.08
C ALA A 22 2.38 -13.27 -3.06
N GLU A 23 1.79 -13.61 -4.21
CA GLU A 23 2.44 -14.40 -5.26
C GLU A 23 3.69 -13.71 -5.82
N SER A 24 3.58 -12.41 -6.12
CA SER A 24 4.68 -11.59 -6.63
C SER A 24 5.84 -11.53 -5.64
N ILE A 25 5.53 -11.26 -4.37
CA ILE A 25 6.52 -11.18 -3.28
C ILE A 25 7.19 -12.54 -3.06
N ALA A 26 6.43 -13.64 -3.06
CA ALA A 26 6.98 -14.99 -2.95
C ALA A 26 7.92 -15.31 -4.11
N THR A 27 7.58 -14.89 -5.34
CA THR A 27 8.42 -15.06 -6.51
C THR A 27 9.72 -14.28 -6.41
N ILE A 28 9.67 -13.01 -6.00
CA ILE A 28 10.88 -12.21 -5.77
C ILE A 28 11.76 -12.87 -4.71
N ARG A 29 11.18 -13.26 -3.56
CA ARG A 29 11.92 -13.91 -2.47
C ARG A 29 12.63 -15.18 -2.92
N ARG A 30 12.00 -16.02 -3.76
CA ARG A 30 12.61 -17.24 -4.32
C ARG A 30 13.83 -16.95 -5.22
N GLN A 31 13.83 -15.83 -5.93
CA GLN A 31 14.91 -15.46 -6.84
C GLN A 31 16.08 -14.74 -6.15
N ARG A 32 15.86 -14.23 -4.93
CA ARG A 32 16.90 -13.51 -4.18
C ARG A 32 17.94 -14.50 -3.61
N ARG A 33 19.21 -14.18 -3.81
CA ARG A 33 20.36 -14.99 -3.37
C ARG A 33 20.97 -14.55 -2.02
N GLY A 34 20.30 -13.66 -1.28
CA GLY A 34 20.81 -13.10 -0.03
C GLY A 34 19.73 -12.87 1.03
N ALA A 35 20.14 -12.89 2.29
CA ALA A 35 19.25 -12.76 3.46
C ALA A 35 19.06 -11.31 3.92
N ALA A 36 19.65 -10.32 3.23
CA ALA A 36 19.47 -8.91 3.57
C ALA A 36 17.98 -8.52 3.54
N PRO A 37 17.53 -7.60 4.42
CA PRO A 37 16.16 -7.11 4.41
C PRO A 37 15.71 -6.61 3.04
N PHE A 38 14.43 -6.82 2.72
CA PHE A 38 13.83 -6.43 1.45
C PHE A 38 12.51 -5.71 1.69
N ALA A 39 12.49 -4.43 1.39
CA ALA A 39 11.29 -3.62 1.50
C ALA A 39 10.42 -3.80 0.26
N VAL A 40 9.13 -3.99 0.47
CA VAL A 40 8.11 -3.94 -0.57
C VAL A 40 7.25 -2.71 -0.31
N ALA A 41 7.18 -1.80 -1.28
CA ALA A 41 6.36 -0.61 -1.18
C ALA A 41 5.29 -0.61 -2.26
N MET A 42 4.08 -0.18 -1.91
CA MET A 42 2.97 -0.14 -2.84
C MET A 42 2.27 1.22 -2.77
N THR A 43 1.91 1.79 -3.92
CA THR A 43 0.96 2.90 -3.96
C THR A 43 -0.46 2.38 -3.73
N GLY A 44 -1.25 3.15 -3.01
CA GLY A 44 -2.64 2.79 -2.76
C GLY A 44 -3.45 3.98 -2.27
N PHE A 45 -4.71 3.76 -1.99
CA PHE A 45 -5.53 4.76 -1.33
C PHE A 45 -6.32 4.16 -0.16
N SER A 46 -6.65 5.02 0.78
CA SER A 46 -7.51 4.72 1.92
C SER A 46 -8.50 5.85 2.16
N ARG A 47 -9.67 5.52 2.71
CA ARG A 47 -10.59 6.49 3.32
C ARG A 47 -10.48 6.47 4.85
N PRO A 48 -10.95 7.51 5.55
CA PRO A 48 -11.08 7.47 7.00
C PRO A 48 -11.81 6.20 7.46
N GLY A 49 -11.22 5.46 8.40
CA GLY A 49 -11.76 4.18 8.91
C GLY A 49 -11.40 2.94 8.08
N GLU A 50 -10.78 3.07 6.90
CA GLU A 50 -10.42 1.93 6.03
C GLU A 50 -9.01 1.36 6.32
N ALA A 51 -8.55 1.36 7.57
CA ALA A 51 -7.26 0.77 7.95
C ALA A 51 -7.15 -0.73 7.59
N GLY A 52 -8.30 -1.41 7.48
CA GLY A 52 -8.37 -2.81 7.05
C GLY A 52 -7.78 -3.07 5.66
N VAL A 53 -7.89 -2.14 4.72
CA VAL A 53 -7.32 -2.30 3.38
C VAL A 53 -5.79 -2.33 3.44
N VAL A 54 -5.18 -1.40 4.17
CA VAL A 54 -3.72 -1.38 4.35
C VAL A 54 -3.25 -2.63 5.08
N ARG A 55 -4.01 -3.11 6.08
CA ARG A 55 -3.70 -4.34 6.83
C ARG A 55 -3.64 -5.57 5.92
N GLN A 56 -4.58 -5.73 4.99
CA GLN A 56 -4.59 -6.85 4.04
C GLN A 56 -3.32 -6.92 3.18
N TYR A 57 -2.78 -5.76 2.76
CA TYR A 57 -1.52 -5.73 2.01
C TYR A 57 -0.30 -5.92 2.91
N ALA A 58 -0.35 -5.42 4.14
CA ALA A 58 0.71 -5.64 5.12
C ALA A 58 0.88 -7.12 5.45
N GLU A 59 -0.22 -7.85 5.65
CA GLU A 59 -0.25 -9.29 5.93
C GLU A 59 0.43 -10.14 4.84
N VAL A 60 0.40 -9.69 3.59
CA VAL A 60 1.06 -10.40 2.46
C VAL A 60 2.50 -9.93 2.22
N GLY A 61 3.03 -9.03 3.06
CA GLY A 61 4.43 -8.62 3.05
C GLY A 61 4.70 -7.28 2.37
N VAL A 62 3.69 -6.43 2.14
CA VAL A 62 3.92 -5.01 1.82
C VAL A 62 4.37 -4.29 3.09
N THR A 63 5.54 -3.67 3.04
CA THR A 63 6.19 -3.03 4.20
C THR A 63 6.05 -1.52 4.23
N TRP A 64 5.70 -0.89 3.10
CA TRP A 64 5.50 0.55 2.97
C TRP A 64 4.25 0.84 2.14
N TRP A 65 3.49 1.84 2.59
CA TRP A 65 2.30 2.34 1.91
C TRP A 65 2.53 3.77 1.44
N PHE A 66 2.32 4.01 0.14
CA PHE A 66 2.33 5.35 -0.43
C PHE A 66 0.91 5.76 -0.78
N GLU A 67 0.36 6.67 0.00
CA GLU A 67 -0.99 7.20 -0.23
C GLU A 67 -1.01 8.05 -1.51
N THR A 68 -1.76 7.60 -2.51
CA THR A 68 -1.94 8.31 -3.77
C THR A 68 -2.87 9.51 -3.57
N LEU A 69 -2.42 10.70 -3.95
CA LEU A 69 -3.21 11.95 -3.93
C LEU A 69 -3.25 12.54 -5.34
N HIS A 70 -4.44 12.74 -5.91
CA HIS A 70 -4.63 13.38 -7.22
C HIS A 70 -6.03 13.97 -7.36
N GLY A 71 -6.26 14.78 -8.39
CA GLY A 71 -7.52 15.53 -8.59
C GLY A 71 -8.79 14.67 -8.66
N TYR A 72 -8.70 13.41 -9.10
CA TYR A 72 -9.85 12.49 -9.06
C TYR A 72 -10.19 11.93 -7.65
N ARG A 73 -9.47 12.33 -6.60
CA ARG A 73 -9.71 11.89 -5.20
C ARG A 73 -10.48 12.88 -4.34
N GLY A 74 -10.83 14.03 -4.88
CA GLY A 74 -11.54 15.09 -4.17
C GLY A 74 -11.02 16.46 -4.54
N ASP A 75 -11.66 17.48 -3.96
CA ASP A 75 -11.19 18.86 -4.02
C ASP A 75 -9.93 19.08 -3.16
N PHE A 76 -9.40 20.30 -3.21
CA PHE A 76 -8.21 20.70 -2.49
C PHE A 76 -8.33 20.45 -0.98
N ASP A 77 -9.45 20.84 -0.37
CA ASP A 77 -9.67 20.69 1.07
C ASP A 77 -9.75 19.21 1.48
N THR A 78 -10.36 18.36 0.66
CA THR A 78 -10.39 16.90 0.86
C THR A 78 -8.99 16.29 0.82
N LEU A 79 -8.16 16.70 -0.14
CA LEU A 79 -6.78 16.22 -0.26
C LEU A 79 -5.92 16.70 0.92
N LEU A 80 -6.07 17.95 1.35
CA LEU A 80 -5.37 18.50 2.51
C LEU A 80 -5.77 17.77 3.79
N ALA A 81 -7.06 17.53 4.01
CA ALA A 81 -7.54 16.74 5.14
C ALA A 81 -6.97 15.31 5.15
N ARG A 82 -6.76 14.69 3.97
CA ARG A 82 -6.12 13.37 3.89
C ARG A 82 -4.63 13.43 4.25
N VAL A 83 -3.92 14.48 3.84
CA VAL A 83 -2.52 14.72 4.24
C VAL A 83 -2.42 14.88 5.76
N ASP A 84 -3.26 15.72 6.36
CA ASP A 84 -3.27 15.97 7.81
C ASP A 84 -3.61 14.71 8.61
N ALA A 85 -4.53 13.88 8.10
CA ALA A 85 -4.88 12.61 8.72
C ALA A 85 -3.76 11.57 8.65
N GLY A 86 -2.76 11.75 7.76
CA GLY A 86 -1.62 10.86 7.62
C GLY A 86 -2.00 9.45 7.11
N PRO A 87 -1.01 8.56 6.95
CA PRO A 87 -1.26 7.18 6.52
C PRO A 87 -2.13 6.44 7.55
N PRO A 88 -2.93 5.43 7.14
CA PRO A 88 -3.73 4.65 8.07
C PRO A 88 -2.84 3.98 9.12
N HIS A 89 -3.15 4.20 10.39
CA HIS A 89 -2.49 3.49 11.47
C HIS A 89 -3.03 2.05 11.50
N LEU A 90 -2.13 1.09 11.33
CA LEU A 90 -2.43 -0.28 11.68
C LEU A 90 -2.51 -0.32 13.20
N ASP A 91 -3.72 -0.31 13.76
CA ASP A 91 -3.88 -0.53 15.20
C ASP A 91 -3.05 -1.74 15.57
N SER A 92 -2.14 -1.54 16.54
CA SER A 92 -1.44 -2.63 17.20
C SER A 92 -2.49 -3.33 18.05
N SER A 93 -3.25 -4.25 17.46
CA SER A 93 -4.15 -5.07 18.25
C SER A 93 -3.28 -5.90 19.21
N PRO A 94 -3.63 -5.97 20.50
CA PRO A 94 -2.82 -6.60 21.55
C PRO A 94 -2.56 -8.09 21.31
#